data_AF-A0A2N5A3N2-F1
#
_entry.id   AF-A0A2N5A3N2-F1
#
_cell.length_a   1.000
_cell.length_b   1.000
_cell.length_c   1.000
_cell.angle_alpha   90.00
_cell.angle_beta   90.00
_cell.angle_gamma   90.00
#
_symmetry.space_group_name_H-M   'P 1'
#
loop_
_entity.id
_entity.type
_entity.pdbx_description
1 polymer ?
#
loop_
_entity_poly.entity_id
_entity_poly.type
_entity_poly.pdbx_seq_one_letter_code
_entity_poly.pdbx_strand_id
1 'polypeptide(L)'
;HQAIVEAYGGYVGQAGEILHGKASSIEHDGQAMFAGLANPLPVARYHSLVGSNIPAGLTINANFNGMVMAVRHDADRVCGFQFHPESILTTQGARLLEQTLAWALQKLEHTNTIQPILEKLYQAETLSQQESHQLFSAVVRGEVKPEQLAAALVSMKVRGEQPQEIAGAATALLENAAPFPRPDYL
;
A
#
# COMPACT_ATOMS: atom_id res chain seq x y z
N HIS A 1 -9.81 -10.13 9.52
CA HIS A 1 -9.33 -9.32 10.65
C HIS A 1 -8.52 -10.13 11.65
N GLN A 2 -9.11 -11.11 12.34
CA GLN A 2 -8.41 -11.91 13.37
C GLN A 2 -7.12 -12.55 12.86
N ALA A 3 -7.17 -13.22 11.70
CA ALA A 3 -5.97 -13.77 11.07
C ALA A 3 -4.89 -12.73 10.74
N ILE A 4 -5.27 -11.48 10.42
CA ILE A 4 -4.31 -10.38 10.21
C ILE A 4 -3.65 -10.01 11.54
N VAL A 5 -4.44 -9.89 12.62
CA VAL A 5 -3.89 -9.60 13.95
C VAL A 5 -2.90 -10.68 14.38
N GLU A 6 -3.26 -11.96 14.25
CA GLU A 6 -2.36 -13.08 14.59
C GLU A 6 -1.10 -13.12 13.73
N ALA A 7 -1.23 -12.89 12.41
CA ALA A 7 -0.09 -12.91 11.49
C ALA A 7 0.98 -11.87 11.82
N TYR A 8 0.59 -10.73 12.41
CA TYR A 8 1.52 -9.70 12.85
C TYR A 8 1.99 -9.89 14.31
N GLY A 9 1.55 -10.96 14.98
CA GLY A 9 1.95 -11.29 16.36
C GLY A 9 1.03 -10.76 17.46
N GLY A 10 -0.18 -10.31 17.12
CA GLY A 10 -1.22 -9.97 18.09
C GLY A 10 -1.96 -11.20 18.64
N TYR A 11 -2.82 -10.99 19.63
CA TYR A 11 -3.58 -12.06 20.30
C TYR A 11 -5.08 -11.96 20.01
N VAL A 12 -5.72 -13.09 19.67
CA VAL A 12 -7.17 -13.16 19.49
C VAL A 12 -7.78 -13.95 20.64
N GLY A 13 -8.68 -13.31 21.39
CA GLY A 13 -9.34 -13.90 22.55
C GLY A 13 -10.87 -13.82 22.46
N GLN A 14 -11.54 -14.42 23.45
CA GLN A 14 -13.00 -14.29 23.60
C GLN A 14 -13.39 -12.84 23.89
N ALA A 15 -14.42 -12.36 23.20
CA ALA A 15 -15.06 -11.11 23.54
C ALA A 15 -15.83 -11.30 24.86
N GLY A 16 -15.65 -10.40 25.84
CA GLY A 16 -16.36 -10.48 27.12
C GLY A 16 -17.89 -10.43 27.01
N GLU A 17 -18.42 -10.06 25.84
CA GLU A 17 -19.84 -10.11 25.50
C GLU A 17 -20.03 -10.63 24.07
N ILE A 18 -20.85 -11.68 23.90
CA ILE A 18 -21.26 -12.16 22.58
C ILE A 18 -22.37 -11.25 22.03
N LEU A 19 -22.10 -10.55 20.93
CA LEU A 19 -23.08 -9.67 20.29
C LEU A 19 -23.47 -10.21 18.91
N HIS A 20 -24.76 -10.49 18.72
CA HIS A 20 -25.35 -10.87 17.44
C HIS A 20 -26.34 -9.79 16.97
N GLY A 21 -26.11 -9.22 15.79
CA GLY A 21 -27.12 -8.45 15.05
C GLY A 21 -27.47 -7.09 15.63
N LYS A 22 -26.56 -6.46 16.38
CA LYS A 22 -26.74 -5.09 16.88
C LYS A 22 -25.83 -4.12 16.13
N ALA A 23 -26.37 -2.95 15.81
CA ALA A 23 -25.57 -1.81 15.41
C ALA A 23 -24.82 -1.27 16.64
N SER A 24 -23.53 -0.99 16.49
CA SER A 24 -22.73 -0.28 17.49
C SER A 24 -22.04 0.90 16.83
N SER A 25 -22.02 2.03 17.52
CA SER A 25 -21.34 3.23 17.06
C SER A 25 -19.88 3.19 17.49
N ILE A 26 -18.97 2.92 16.56
CA ILE A 26 -17.52 2.82 16.82
C ILE A 26 -16.84 4.18 16.64
N GLU A 27 -15.73 4.42 17.33
CA GLU A 27 -14.89 5.59 17.14
C GLU A 27 -13.71 5.24 16.23
N HIS A 28 -13.36 6.12 15.30
CA HIS A 28 -12.23 5.92 14.39
C HIS A 28 -11.30 7.13 14.29
N ASP A 29 -10.10 6.94 13.74
CA ASP A 29 -9.08 8.00 13.59
C ASP A 29 -9.44 9.05 12.53
N GLY A 30 -10.41 8.76 11.66
CA GLY A 30 -10.85 9.66 10.59
C GLY A 30 -9.85 9.77 9.45
N GLN A 31 -8.91 8.84 9.35
CA GLN A 31 -7.85 8.81 8.36
C GLN A 31 -8.03 7.64 7.38
N ALA A 32 -7.31 7.69 6.26
CA ALA A 32 -7.32 6.64 5.24
C ALA A 32 -8.75 6.23 4.84
N MET A 33 -9.12 4.96 5.03
CA MET A 33 -10.44 4.42 4.71
C MET A 33 -11.59 5.04 5.51
N PHE A 34 -11.33 5.68 6.66
CA PHE A 34 -12.32 6.34 7.49
C PHE A 34 -12.48 7.84 7.19
N ALA A 35 -11.72 8.40 6.25
CA ALA A 35 -11.74 9.82 5.95
C ALA A 35 -13.13 10.29 5.46
N GLY A 36 -13.70 11.26 6.18
CA GLY A 36 -15.01 11.85 5.84
C GLY A 36 -16.21 10.95 6.11
N LEU A 37 -16.06 9.87 6.87
CA LEU A 37 -17.17 9.08 7.43
C LEU A 37 -17.65 9.67 8.76
N ALA A 38 -18.88 9.33 9.16
CA ALA A 38 -19.43 9.78 10.43
C ALA A 38 -18.63 9.19 11.61
N ASN A 39 -18.33 10.02 12.61
CA ASN A 39 -17.62 9.59 13.81
C ASN A 39 -18.41 10.07 15.05
N PRO A 40 -19.05 9.18 15.82
CA PRO A 40 -19.00 7.72 15.74
C PRO A 40 -19.69 7.11 14.48
N LEU A 41 -19.17 5.98 14.00
CA LEU A 41 -19.68 5.25 12.83
C LEU A 41 -20.57 4.06 13.25
N PRO A 42 -21.86 4.01 12.86
CA PRO A 42 -22.70 2.84 13.10
C PRO A 42 -22.26 1.63 12.26
N VAL A 43 -21.93 0.52 12.91
CA VAL A 43 -21.50 -0.73 12.24
C VAL A 43 -22.21 -1.97 12.79
N ALA A 44 -22.36 -2.98 11.92
CA ALA A 44 -22.92 -4.27 12.27
C ALA A 44 -21.86 -5.19 12.91
N ARG A 45 -22.20 -5.82 14.05
CA ARG A 45 -21.32 -6.74 14.78
C ARG A 45 -21.96 -8.12 14.93
N TYR A 46 -21.17 -9.17 14.69
CA TYR A 46 -21.60 -10.59 14.77
C TYR A 46 -20.54 -11.53 15.38
N HIS A 47 -19.67 -11.04 16.27
CA HIS A 47 -18.45 -11.77 16.66
C HIS A 47 -18.40 -12.08 18.16
N SER A 48 -17.91 -13.28 18.47
CA SER A 48 -17.61 -13.80 19.81
C SER A 48 -16.14 -13.66 20.21
N LEU A 49 -15.28 -13.18 19.29
CA LEU A 49 -13.84 -13.04 19.48
C LEU A 49 -13.38 -11.63 19.12
N VAL A 50 -12.37 -11.12 19.83
CA VAL A 50 -11.78 -9.78 19.65
C VAL A 50 -10.25 -9.87 19.62
N GLY A 51 -9.63 -9.10 18.74
CA GLY A 51 -8.17 -8.91 18.70
C GLY A 51 -7.70 -7.99 19.83
N SER A 52 -6.58 -8.33 20.44
CA SER A 52 -5.94 -7.64 21.56
C SER A 52 -4.41 -7.79 21.44
N ASN A 53 -3.64 -7.12 22.31
CA ASN A 53 -2.17 -7.09 22.25
C ASN A 53 -1.66 -6.75 20.84
N ILE A 54 -2.20 -5.66 20.27
CA ILE A 54 -1.87 -5.26 18.90
C ILE A 54 -0.40 -4.77 18.87
N PRO A 55 0.45 -5.32 17.99
CA PRO A 55 1.87 -4.95 17.90
C PRO A 55 2.05 -3.53 17.35
N ALA A 56 3.17 -2.88 17.67
CA ALA A 56 3.42 -1.47 17.31
C ALA A 56 3.42 -1.16 15.80
N GLY A 57 3.69 -2.15 14.94
CA GLY A 57 3.60 -1.99 13.49
C GLY A 57 2.17 -1.90 12.96
N LEU A 58 1.17 -2.32 13.74
CA LEU A 58 -0.22 -2.40 13.31
C LEU A 58 -1.03 -1.30 13.99
N THR A 59 -1.36 -0.25 13.23
CA THR A 59 -2.12 0.90 13.73
C THR A 59 -3.56 0.51 14.02
N ILE A 60 -4.02 0.70 15.26
CA ILE A 60 -5.44 0.60 15.62
C ILE A 60 -6.12 1.88 15.14
N ASN A 61 -6.97 1.78 14.12
CA ASN A 61 -7.64 2.94 13.52
C ASN A 61 -9.15 3.00 13.78
N ALA A 62 -9.72 2.01 14.47
CA ALA A 62 -11.05 2.14 15.08
C ALA A 62 -11.20 1.29 16.35
N ASN A 63 -11.99 1.77 17.31
CA ASN A 63 -12.25 1.09 18.57
C ASN A 63 -13.70 1.29 19.07
N PHE A 64 -14.14 0.45 20.01
CA PHE A 64 -15.42 0.58 20.71
C PHE A 64 -15.28 0.12 22.16
N ASN A 65 -15.40 1.03 23.13
CA ASN A 65 -15.24 0.73 24.56
C ASN A 65 -13.95 -0.07 24.86
N GLY A 66 -12.83 0.29 24.24
CA GLY A 66 -11.55 -0.39 24.39
C GLY A 66 -11.36 -1.67 23.56
N MET A 67 -12.39 -2.14 22.84
CA MET A 67 -12.25 -3.24 21.88
C MET A 67 -11.71 -2.73 20.55
N VAL A 68 -10.75 -3.46 19.96
CA VAL A 68 -10.21 -3.16 18.64
C VAL A 68 -11.25 -3.48 17.57
N MET A 69 -11.65 -2.46 16.80
CA MET A 69 -12.67 -2.58 15.75
C MET A 69 -12.09 -2.52 14.34
N ALA A 70 -10.96 -1.85 14.16
CA ALA A 70 -10.21 -1.86 12.91
C ALA A 70 -8.70 -1.72 13.16
N VAL A 71 -7.93 -2.29 12.23
CA VAL A 71 -6.47 -2.17 12.18
C VAL A 71 -6.00 -1.90 10.76
N ARG A 72 -4.87 -1.20 10.61
CA ARG A 72 -4.17 -1.01 9.33
C ARG A 72 -2.65 -1.02 9.48
N HIS A 73 -1.95 -1.49 8.46
CA HIS A 73 -0.51 -1.43 8.31
C HIS A 73 -0.19 -0.74 6.98
N ASP A 74 0.39 0.47 7.03
CA ASP A 74 0.49 1.36 5.87
C ASP A 74 1.50 0.89 4.83
N ALA A 75 2.65 0.37 5.26
CA ALA A 75 3.70 -0.10 4.35
C ALA A 75 3.22 -1.32 3.54
N ASP A 76 2.68 -2.32 4.22
CA ASP A 76 2.16 -3.55 3.59
C ASP A 76 0.80 -3.37 2.89
N ARG A 77 0.10 -2.25 3.11
CA ARG A 77 -1.27 -1.99 2.63
C ARG A 77 -2.27 -3.06 3.04
N VAL A 78 -2.12 -3.54 4.28
CA VAL A 78 -3.01 -4.52 4.89
C VAL A 78 -3.92 -3.81 5.88
N CYS A 79 -5.21 -4.14 5.87
CA CYS A 79 -6.15 -3.66 6.87
C CYS A 79 -7.16 -4.74 7.23
N GLY A 80 -7.77 -4.62 8.40
CA GLY A 80 -8.84 -5.51 8.83
C GLY A 80 -9.93 -4.77 9.57
N PHE A 81 -11.18 -5.18 9.33
CA PHE A 81 -12.34 -4.72 10.09
C PHE A 81 -12.87 -5.88 10.93
N GLN A 82 -13.02 -5.66 12.23
CA GLN A 82 -13.64 -6.64 13.11
C GLN A 82 -15.14 -6.74 12.83
N PHE A 83 -15.76 -5.66 12.39
CA PHE A 83 -17.19 -5.54 12.05
C PHE A 83 -17.46 -5.86 10.58
N HIS A 84 -18.74 -5.83 10.20
CA HIS A 84 -19.24 -6.23 8.89
C HIS A 84 -19.64 -5.00 8.04
N PRO A 85 -18.74 -4.44 7.20
CA PRO A 85 -19.06 -3.32 6.32
C PRO A 85 -20.03 -3.68 5.20
N GLU A 86 -20.23 -4.96 4.91
CA GLU A 86 -21.18 -5.47 3.91
C GLU A 86 -22.63 -5.52 4.40
N SER A 87 -22.85 -5.43 5.72
CA SER A 87 -24.18 -5.55 6.30
C SER A 87 -25.03 -4.30 6.08
N ILE A 88 -26.34 -4.48 5.89
CA ILE A 88 -27.33 -3.40 5.81
C ILE A 88 -27.33 -2.48 7.05
N LEU A 89 -26.89 -3.00 8.20
CA LEU A 89 -26.79 -2.26 9.45
C LEU A 89 -25.56 -1.32 9.50
N THR A 90 -24.63 -1.44 8.55
CA THR A 90 -23.50 -0.53 8.37
C THR A 90 -23.82 0.43 7.21
N THR A 91 -24.53 1.52 7.51
CA THR A 91 -25.13 2.40 6.49
C THR A 91 -24.12 3.04 5.53
N GLN A 92 -22.88 3.31 5.98
CA GLN A 92 -21.80 3.83 5.14
C GLN A 92 -20.77 2.76 4.75
N GLY A 93 -21.11 1.48 4.89
CA GLY A 93 -20.19 0.36 4.68
C GLY A 93 -19.70 0.20 3.24
N ALA A 94 -20.56 0.47 2.25
CA ALA A 94 -20.15 0.48 0.85
C ALA A 94 -19.09 1.55 0.55
N ARG A 95 -19.29 2.77 1.07
CA ARG A 95 -18.31 3.86 0.94
C ARG A 95 -17.00 3.53 1.66
N LEU A 96 -17.07 2.95 2.85
CA LEU A 96 -15.90 2.48 3.58
C LEU A 96 -15.11 1.44 2.75
N LEU A 97 -15.77 0.47 2.13
CA LEU A 97 -15.12 -0.54 1.29
C LEU A 97 -14.49 0.07 0.03
N GLU A 98 -15.18 1.02 -0.63
CA GLU A 98 -14.63 1.76 -1.77
C GLU A 98 -13.36 2.53 -1.39
N GLN A 99 -13.39 3.29 -0.29
CA GLN A 99 -12.22 4.02 0.21
C GLN A 99 -11.09 3.07 0.65
N THR A 100 -11.43 1.90 1.18
CA THR A 100 -10.47 0.87 1.57
C THR A 100 -9.76 0.29 0.35
N LEU A 101 -10.51 -0.04 -0.71
CA LEU A 101 -9.95 -0.51 -1.98
C LEU A 101 -9.03 0.55 -2.59
N ALA A 102 -9.49 1.80 -2.69
CA ALA A 102 -8.66 2.89 -3.20
C ALA A 102 -7.36 3.06 -2.39
N TRP A 103 -7.43 3.02 -1.06
CA TRP A 103 -6.25 3.10 -0.20
C TRP A 103 -5.28 1.93 -0.38
N ALA A 104 -5.79 0.70 -0.55
CA ALA A 104 -4.97 -0.49 -0.76
C ALA A 104 -4.28 -0.49 -2.13
N LEU A 105 -4.97 0.00 -3.16
CA LEU A 105 -4.46 0.06 -4.55
C LEU A 105 -3.41 1.15 -4.78
N GLN A 106 -3.24 2.14 -3.90
CA GLN A 106 -2.20 3.17 -4.05
C GLN A 106 -0.77 2.61 -4.22
N LYS A 107 -0.48 1.41 -3.70
CA LYS A 107 0.80 0.72 -3.93
C LYS A 107 0.97 0.30 -5.39
N LEU A 108 -0.12 -0.07 -6.07
CA LEU A 108 -0.11 -0.40 -7.49
C LEU A 108 -0.02 0.87 -8.36
N GLU A 109 -0.60 1.99 -7.94
CA GLU A 109 -0.45 3.25 -8.68
C GLU A 109 0.98 3.78 -8.65
N HIS A 110 1.71 3.62 -7.54
CA HIS A 110 3.14 3.89 -7.51
C HIS A 110 3.95 3.00 -8.47
N THR A 111 3.44 1.81 -8.80
CA THR A 111 4.05 0.90 -9.79
C THR A 111 3.79 1.38 -11.22
N ASN A 112 2.69 2.11 -11.48
CA ASN A 112 2.36 2.68 -12.80
C ASN A 112 3.08 4.01 -13.11
N THR A 113 3.98 4.47 -12.24
CA THR A 113 4.67 5.75 -12.40
C THR A 113 5.59 5.81 -13.63
N ILE A 114 5.98 4.66 -14.20
CA ILE A 114 6.79 4.60 -15.42
C ILE A 114 5.97 4.71 -16.71
N GLN A 115 4.66 4.52 -16.68
CA GLN A 115 3.84 4.44 -17.89
C GLN A 115 3.92 5.72 -18.75
N PRO A 116 3.83 6.94 -18.18
CA PRO A 116 4.00 8.17 -18.95
C PRO A 116 5.40 8.28 -19.59
N ILE A 117 6.43 7.78 -18.90
CA ILE A 117 7.81 7.77 -19.39
C ILE A 117 7.93 6.82 -20.60
N LEU A 118 7.33 5.64 -20.52
CA LEU A 118 7.31 4.68 -21.62
C LEU A 118 6.54 5.23 -22.84
N GLU A 119 5.45 5.96 -22.62
CA GLU A 119 4.71 6.63 -23.70
C GLU A 119 5.53 7.73 -24.38
N LYS A 120 6.25 8.56 -23.62
CA LYS A 120 7.20 9.54 -24.18
C LYS A 120 8.27 8.86 -25.02
N LEU A 121 8.86 7.77 -24.52
CA LEU A 121 9.85 7.00 -25.28
C LEU A 121 9.24 6.40 -26.55
N TYR A 122 8.01 5.87 -26.49
CA TYR A 122 7.33 5.37 -27.69
C TYR A 122 7.09 6.47 -28.73
N GLN A 123 6.86 7.71 -28.28
CA GLN A 123 6.71 8.89 -29.14
C GLN A 123 8.05 9.52 -29.57
N ALA A 124 9.18 8.86 -29.27
CA ALA A 124 10.53 9.37 -29.54
C ALA A 124 10.80 10.74 -28.89
N GLU A 125 10.22 11.00 -27.73
CA GLU A 125 10.54 12.18 -26.92
C GLU A 125 11.77 11.93 -26.04
N THR A 126 12.43 13.02 -25.66
CA THR A 126 13.54 13.02 -24.70
C THR A 126 13.01 13.00 -23.28
N LEU A 127 13.66 12.23 -22.40
CA LEU A 127 13.39 12.28 -20.97
C LEU A 127 14.19 13.39 -20.30
N SER A 128 13.60 14.02 -19.29
CA SER A 128 14.32 14.83 -18.31
C SER A 128 15.23 13.94 -17.45
N GLN A 129 16.18 14.57 -16.75
CA GLN A 129 17.04 13.85 -15.80
C GLN A 129 16.23 13.13 -14.71
N GLN A 130 15.15 13.75 -14.23
CA GLN A 130 14.26 13.17 -13.22
C GLN A 130 13.49 11.97 -13.78
N GLU A 131 12.93 12.07 -14.98
CA GLU A 131 12.22 10.96 -15.64
C GLU A 131 13.17 9.78 -15.91
N SER A 132 14.40 10.06 -16.38
CA SER A 132 15.40 9.01 -16.58
C SER A 132 15.79 8.34 -15.25
N HIS A 133 16.06 9.13 -14.20
CA HIS A 133 16.33 8.60 -12.86
C HIS A 133 15.22 7.68 -12.37
N GLN A 134 13.96 8.09 -12.55
CA GLN A 134 12.80 7.32 -12.15
C GLN A 134 12.69 5.99 -12.92
N LEU A 135 12.88 6.01 -14.25
CA LEU A 135 12.88 4.81 -15.08
C LEU A 135 13.94 3.81 -14.62
N PHE A 136 15.20 4.26 -14.49
CA PHE A 136 16.30 3.36 -14.12
C PHE A 136 16.24 2.91 -12.66
N SER A 137 15.64 3.69 -11.75
CA SER A 137 15.35 3.26 -10.39
C SER A 137 14.35 2.09 -10.39
N ALA A 138 13.28 2.19 -11.18
CA ALA A 138 12.30 1.11 -11.32
C ALA A 138 12.93 -0.15 -11.95
N VAL A 139 13.85 0.02 -12.90
CA VAL A 139 14.62 -1.11 -13.49
C VAL A 139 15.43 -1.84 -12.43
N VAL A 140 16.20 -1.13 -11.61
CA VAL A 140 17.04 -1.75 -10.58
C VAL A 140 16.21 -2.46 -9.51
N ARG A 141 15.02 -1.94 -9.20
CA ARG A 141 14.08 -2.56 -8.25
C ARG A 141 13.32 -3.77 -8.81
N GLY A 142 13.48 -4.08 -10.10
CA GLY A 142 12.74 -5.17 -10.75
C GLY A 142 11.27 -4.86 -11.01
N GLU A 143 10.91 -3.58 -11.04
CA GLU A 143 9.53 -3.10 -11.25
C GLU A 143 9.17 -2.97 -12.74
N VAL A 144 10.15 -3.07 -13.63
CA VAL A 144 9.98 -2.97 -15.10
C VAL A 144 10.06 -4.35 -15.74
N LYS A 145 9.09 -4.70 -16.58
CA LYS A 145 9.12 -5.97 -17.31
C LYS A 145 10.26 -5.99 -18.34
N PRO A 146 10.87 -7.15 -18.64
CA PRO A 146 11.96 -7.24 -19.63
C PRO A 146 11.61 -6.65 -21.00
N GLU A 147 10.37 -6.81 -21.46
CA GLU A 147 9.91 -6.29 -22.75
C GLU A 147 9.82 -4.75 -22.74
N GLN A 148 9.40 -4.16 -21.62
CA GLN A 148 9.32 -2.71 -21.45
C GLN A 148 10.73 -2.09 -21.39
N LEU A 149 11.65 -2.74 -20.66
CA LEU A 149 13.06 -2.31 -20.60
C LEU A 149 13.70 -2.34 -22.00
N ALA A 150 13.53 -3.44 -22.73
CA ALA A 150 14.07 -3.56 -24.09
C ALA A 150 13.51 -2.47 -25.02
N ALA A 151 12.19 -2.23 -25.00
CA ALA A 151 11.56 -1.19 -25.81
C ALA A 151 12.07 0.21 -25.44
N ALA A 152 12.21 0.52 -24.16
CA ALA A 152 12.73 1.79 -23.67
C ALA A 152 14.17 2.05 -24.15
N LEU A 153 15.07 1.08 -23.96
CA LEU A 153 16.47 1.19 -24.37
C LEU A 153 16.61 1.30 -25.89
N VAL A 154 15.84 0.52 -26.65
CA VAL A 154 15.83 0.60 -28.12
C VAL A 154 15.35 1.97 -28.58
N SER A 155 14.28 2.50 -28.01
CA SER A 155 13.79 3.84 -28.37
C SER A 155 14.85 4.92 -28.10
N MET A 156 15.45 4.90 -26.91
CA MET A 156 16.54 5.82 -26.55
C MET A 156 17.72 5.69 -27.52
N LYS A 157 18.09 4.46 -27.90
CA LYS A 157 19.21 4.21 -28.80
C LYS A 157 18.95 4.67 -30.23
N VAL A 158 17.75 4.42 -30.74
CA VAL A 158 17.34 4.81 -32.11
C VAL A 158 17.25 6.33 -32.23
N ARG A 159 16.69 7.02 -31.23
CA ARG A 159 16.63 8.48 -31.19
C ARG A 159 18.00 9.13 -30.98
N GLY A 160 18.86 8.49 -30.20
CA GLY A 160 20.08 9.09 -29.66
C GLY A 160 19.87 9.57 -28.22
N GLU A 161 20.73 9.05 -27.34
CA GLU A 161 20.71 9.30 -25.90
C GLU A 161 21.17 10.73 -25.59
N GLN A 162 20.43 11.45 -24.74
CA GLN A 162 20.80 12.80 -24.31
C GLN A 162 21.63 12.79 -23.02
N PRO A 163 22.52 13.77 -22.80
CA PRO A 163 23.36 13.85 -21.58
C PRO A 163 22.55 13.80 -20.27
N GLN A 164 21.39 14.46 -20.23
CA GLN A 164 20.50 14.45 -19.07
C GLN A 164 19.90 13.07 -18.78
N GLU A 165 19.64 12.28 -19.82
CA GLU A 165 19.12 10.92 -19.68
C GLU A 165 20.19 10.00 -19.10
N ILE A 166 21.42 10.12 -19.61
CA ILE A 166 22.59 9.39 -19.09
C ILE A 166 22.85 9.77 -17.63
N ALA A 167 22.78 11.07 -17.30
CA ALA A 167 22.98 11.55 -15.93
C ALA A 167 21.93 10.99 -14.96
N GLY A 168 20.65 10.97 -15.36
CA GLY A 168 19.58 10.38 -14.55
C GLY A 168 19.78 8.89 -14.31
N ALA A 169 20.11 8.15 -15.37
CA ALA A 169 20.39 6.72 -15.32
C ALA A 169 21.58 6.39 -14.40
N ALA A 170 22.70 7.10 -14.57
CA ALA A 170 23.89 6.93 -13.75
C ALA A 170 23.61 7.21 -12.26
N THR A 171 22.84 8.27 -11.96
CA THR A 171 22.46 8.60 -10.58
C THR A 171 21.64 7.48 -9.95
N ALA A 172 20.62 6.97 -10.65
CA ALA A 172 19.78 5.88 -10.15
C ALA A 172 20.59 4.59 -9.90
N LEU A 173 21.51 4.25 -10.80
CA LEU A 173 22.38 3.08 -10.65
C LEU A 173 23.33 3.21 -9.45
N LEU A 174 23.90 4.40 -9.24
CA LEU A 174 24.80 4.67 -8.11
C LEU A 174 24.07 4.59 -6.77
N GLU A 175 22.87 5.14 -6.67
CA GLU A 175 22.05 5.11 -5.45
C GLU A 175 21.64 3.69 -5.04
N ASN A 176 21.49 2.79 -6.01
CA ASN A 176 21.10 1.40 -5.79
C ASN A 176 22.29 0.42 -5.87
N ALA A 177 23.53 0.93 -5.93
CA ALA A 177 24.71 0.09 -6.01
C ALA A 177 24.97 -0.63 -4.68
N ALA A 178 25.01 -1.96 -4.71
CA ALA A 178 25.48 -2.76 -3.58
C ALA A 178 27.02 -2.85 -3.59
N PRO A 179 27.69 -2.83 -2.43
CA PRO A 179 29.12 -3.10 -2.35
C PRO A 179 29.44 -4.46 -2.96
N PHE A 180 30.46 -4.51 -3.82
CA PHE A 180 30.93 -5.78 -4.36
C PHE A 180 31.50 -6.62 -3.20
N PRO A 181 31.04 -7.87 -3.00
CA PRO A 181 31.57 -8.73 -1.94
C PRO A 181 33.06 -8.96 -2.19
N ARG A 182 33.89 -8.54 -1.24
CA ARG A 182 35.34 -8.76 -1.30
C ARG A 182 35.65 -10.13 -0.69
N PRO A 183 36.41 -11.00 -1.35
CA PRO A 183 36.95 -12.19 -0.71
C PRO A 183 37.84 -11.77 0.47
N ASP A 184 37.67 -12.42 1.62
CA ASP A 184 38.65 -12.33 2.70
C ASP A 184 39.91 -13.07 2.25
N TYR A 185 40.93 -12.31 1.84
CA TYR A 185 42.27 -12.83 1.68
C TYR A 185 42.91 -12.87 3.07
N LEU A 186 42.92 -14.06 3.69
CA LEU A 186 43.69 -14.39 4.90
C LEU A 186 45.18 -14.50 4.58
#